data_AF-A0A1E4PT86-F1
#
_entry.id   AF-A0A1E4PT86-F1
#
_cell.length_a   1.000
_cell.length_b   1.000
_cell.length_c   1.000
_cell.angle_alpha   90.00
_cell.angle_beta   90.00
_cell.angle_gamma   90.00
#
_symmetry.space_group_name_H-M   'P 1'
#
loop_
_entity.id
_entity.type
_entity.pdbx_description
1 polymer ?
#
loop_
_entity_poly.entity_id
_entity_poly.type
_entity_poly.pdbx_seq_one_letter_code
_entity_poly.pdbx_strand_id
1 'polypeptide(L)' 'MIIHQPDREQRVPPILAELRDAQGTIVYSWTIKPPVRMLPPNEKVNFSEAKLDIPRRATQLTVSWALPKS' A
#
# COMPACT_ATOMS: atom_id res chain seq x y z
N MET A 1 6.01 -1.53 19.18
CA MET A 1 4.64 -1.50 19.73
C MET A 1 4.18 -0.05 19.73
N ILE A 2 3.22 0.32 18.89
CA ILE A 2 2.56 1.63 18.93
C ILE A 2 1.13 1.38 19.39
N ILE A 3 0.72 2.03 20.48
CA ILE A 3 -0.65 2.01 21.01
C ILE A 3 -1.35 3.25 20.46
N HIS A 4 -2.42 3.11 19.68
CA HIS A 4 -3.28 4.22 19.26
C HIS A 4 -4.56 4.25 20.11
N GLN A 5 -4.97 5.45 20.52
CA GLN A 5 -6.22 5.72 21.24
C GLN A 5 -7.43 5.52 20.30
N PRO A 6 -8.46 4.72 20.67
CA PRO A 6 -9.38 4.15 19.69
C PRO A 6 -10.75 4.84 19.65
N ASP A 7 -10.87 6.10 19.24
CA ASP A 7 -12.21 6.75 19.19
C ASP A 7 -12.49 7.59 17.93
N ARG A 8 -11.67 7.49 16.88
CA ARG A 8 -11.93 8.20 15.61
C ARG A 8 -11.75 7.30 14.40
N GLU A 9 -12.67 7.45 13.45
CA GLU A 9 -12.57 6.84 12.14
C GLU A 9 -11.22 7.22 11.51
N GLN A 10 -10.45 6.21 11.14
CA GLN A 10 -9.14 6.41 10.54
C GLN A 10 -9.27 6.36 9.01
N ARG A 11 -8.86 7.43 8.33
CA ARG A 11 -8.76 7.41 6.88
C ARG A 11 -7.66 6.44 6.46
N VAL A 12 -7.99 5.50 5.58
CA VAL A 12 -7.02 4.57 5.02
C VAL A 12 -6.40 5.21 3.78
N PRO A 13 -5.09 5.56 3.79
CA PRO A 13 -4.45 6.06 2.59
C PRO A 13 -4.31 4.93 1.56
N PRO A 14 -4.33 5.27 0.25
CA PRO A 14 -3.93 4.32 -0.77
C PRO A 14 -2.52 3.81 -0.54
N ILE A 15 -2.23 2.65 -1.10
CA ILE A 15 -0.92 2.02 -1.00
C ILE A 15 -0.23 2.13 -2.35
N LEU A 16 1.04 2.53 -2.33
CA LEU A 16 1.90 2.51 -3.50
C LEU A 16 2.73 1.24 -3.45
N ALA A 17 2.57 0.41 -4.48
CA ALA A 17 3.41 -0.75 -4.70
C ALA A 17 4.42 -0.41 -5.80
N GLU A 18 5.70 -0.60 -5.50
CA GLU A 18 6.80 -0.37 -6.42
C GLU A 18 7.60 -1.64 -6.61
N LEU A 19 7.84 -2.00 -7.86
CA LEU A 19 8.75 -3.07 -8.23
C LEU A 19 10.06 -2.46 -8.69
N ARG A 20 11.14 -2.97 -8.13
CA ARG A 20 12.50 -2.54 -8.44
C ARG A 20 13.30 -3.69 -9.03
N ASP A 21 14.20 -3.35 -9.95
CA ASP A 21 15.21 -4.28 -10.43
C ASP A 21 16.39 -4.40 -9.45
N ALA A 22 17.37 -5.23 -9.80
CA ALA A 22 18.53 -5.48 -8.95
C ALA A 22 19.42 -4.24 -8.74
N GLN A 23 19.26 -3.20 -9.57
CA GLN A 23 19.96 -1.92 -9.44
C GLN A 23 19.18 -0.94 -8.55
N GLY A 24 17.97 -1.30 -8.12
CA GLY A 24 17.10 -0.46 -7.29
C GLY A 24 16.22 0.51 -8.11
N THR A 25 16.23 0.42 -9.44
CA THR A 25 15.41 1.28 -10.32
C THR A 25 13.96 0.82 -10.28
N ILE A 26 13.02 1.76 -10.15
CA ILE A 26 11.58 1.43 -10.25
C ILE A 26 11.26 1.08 -11.71
N VAL A 27 10.89 -0.19 -11.93
CA VAL A 27 10.56 -0.70 -13.26
C VAL A 27 9.05 -0.80 -13.48
N TYR A 28 8.27 -0.75 -12.40
CA TYR A 28 6.81 -0.73 -12.44
C TYR A 28 6.27 -0.20 -11.12
N SER A 29 5.18 0.58 -11.17
CA SER A 29 4.49 1.03 -9.97
C SER A 29 2.98 1.08 -10.20
N TRP A 30 2.21 0.82 -9.15
CA TRP A 30 0.76 0.97 -9.18
C TRP A 30 0.22 1.36 -7.80
N THR A 31 -0.96 1.95 -7.79
CA THR A 31 -1.68 2.30 -6.58
C THR A 31 -2.76 1.28 -6.28
N ILE A 32 -2.68 0.67 -5.10
CA ILE A 32 -3.68 -0.22 -4.53
C ILE A 32 -4.70 0.64 -3.81
N LYS A 33 -5.97 0.54 -4.20
CA LYS A 33 -7.07 1.25 -3.54
C LYS A 33 -7.52 0.44 -2.31
N PRO A 34 -7.65 1.07 -1.14
CA PRO A 34 -8.14 0.35 0.02
C PRO A 34 -9.63 0.02 -0.20
N PRO A 35 -10.10 -1.16 0.27
CA PRO A 35 -11.49 -1.59 0.12
C PRO A 35 -12.47 -0.66 0.86
N VAL A 36 -12.02 -0.05 1.96
CA VAL A 36 -12.75 1.00 2.68
C VAL A 36 -11.88 2.24 2.80
N ARG A 37 -12.48 3.42 2.63
CA ARG A 37 -11.76 4.70 2.80
C ARG A 37 -11.61 5.11 4.25
N MET A 38 -12.46 4.58 5.12
CA MET A 38 -12.45 4.83 6.56
C MET A 38 -12.53 3.50 7.29
N LEU A 39 -11.65 3.31 8.26
CA LEU A 39 -11.72 2.21 9.22
C LEU A 39 -12.45 2.71 10.46
N PRO A 40 -13.55 2.04 10.85
CA PRO A 40 -14.15 2.23 12.16
C PRO A 40 -13.15 1.93 13.28
N PRO A 41 -13.36 2.48 14.48
CA PRO A 41 -12.50 2.20 15.63
C PRO A 41 -12.36 0.69 15.88
N ASN A 42 -11.12 0.25 16.13
CA ASN A 42 -10.75 -1.15 16.38
C ASN A 42 -10.97 -2.14 15.23
N GLU A 43 -11.30 -1.68 14.02
CA GLU A 43 -11.50 -2.56 12.87
C GLU A 43 -10.20 -2.82 12.10
N LYS A 44 -10.09 -4.04 11.55
CA LYS A 44 -8.98 -4.45 10.69
C LYS A 44 -9.54 -4.90 9.36
N VAL A 45 -8.98 -4.39 8.27
CA VAL A 45 -9.37 -4.81 6.93
C VAL A 45 -8.17 -5.38 6.21
N ASN A 46 -8.33 -6.60 5.69
CA ASN A 46 -7.36 -7.25 4.83
C ASN A 46 -7.62 -6.82 3.39
N PHE A 47 -6.54 -6.62 2.63
CA PHE A 47 -6.61 -6.42 1.19
C PHE A 47 -5.52 -7.24 0.53
N SER A 48 -5.80 -7.72 -0.68
CA SER A 48 -4.86 -8.49 -1.49
C SER A 48 -5.14 -8.16 -2.94
N GLU A 49 -4.15 -7.58 -3.62
CA GLU A 49 -4.24 -7.26 -5.03
C GLU A 49 -3.15 -8.04 -5.76
N ALA A 50 -3.57 -8.97 -6.61
CA ALA A 50 -2.67 -9.75 -7.45
C ALA A 50 -2.53 -9.07 -8.81
N LYS A 51 -1.29 -8.83 -9.24
CA LYS A 51 -0.98 -8.30 -10.58
C LYS A 51 -0.34 -9.40 -11.41
N LEU A 52 -0.87 -9.66 -12.60
CA LEU A 52 -0.41 -10.72 -13.49
C LEU A 52 0.75 -10.28 -14.40
N ASP A 53 0.81 -8.98 -14.74
CA ASP A 53 1.81 -8.44 -15.68
C ASP A 53 3.03 -7.86 -14.96
N ILE A 54 3.71 -8.69 -14.16
CA ILE A 54 4.94 -8.31 -13.45
C ILE A 54 6.14 -8.42 -14.40
N PRO A 55 6.94 -7.36 -14.61
CA PRO A 55 8.15 -7.46 -15.42
C PRO A 55 9.13 -8.49 -14.85
N ARG A 56 9.67 -9.39 -15.69
CA ARG A 56 10.60 -10.45 -15.27
C ARG A 56 11.87 -9.96 -14.58
N ARG A 57 12.28 -8.72 -14.85
CA ARG A 57 13.45 -8.08 -14.24
C ARG A 57 13.20 -7.50 -12.84
N ALA A 58 11.95 -7.49 -12.38
CA ALA A 58 11.63 -7.06 -11.03
C ALA A 58 12.14 -8.09 -10.03
N THR A 59 12.98 -7.66 -9.09
CA THR A 59 13.58 -8.52 -8.06
C THR A 59 13.14 -8.14 -6.66
N GLN A 60 12.61 -6.94 -6.46
CA GLN A 60 12.19 -6.44 -5.16
C GLN A 60 10.84 -5.74 -5.24
N LEU A 61 9.95 -6.07 -4.30
CA LEU A 61 8.68 -5.38 -4.06
C LEU A 61 8.82 -4.49 -2.83
N THR A 62 8.48 -3.21 -2.98
CA THR A 62 8.37 -2.26 -1.87
C THR A 62 6.93 -1.77 -1.79
N VAL A 63 6.38 -1.74 -0.57
CA VAL A 63 5.01 -1.33 -0.31
C VAL A 63 5.05 -0.17 0.68
N SER A 64 4.46 0.96 0.30
CA SER A 64 4.44 2.18 1.12
C SER A 64 3.07 2.84 1.07
N TRP A 65 2.78 3.71 2.04
CA TRP A 65 1.60 4.56 1.96
C TRP A 65 1.81 5.60 0.87
N ALA A 66 0.84 5.74 -0.04
CA ALA A 66 0.85 6.80 -1.02
C ALA A 66 0.73 8.13 -0.26
N LEU A 67 1.75 8.98 -0.35
CA LEU A 67 1.71 10.30 0.25
C LEU A 67 0.52 11.07 -0.36
N PRO A 68 -0.29 11.77 0.46
CA PRO A 68 -1.29 12.68 -0.07
C PRO A 68 -0.59 13.67 -1.01
N LYS A 69 -1.10 13.84 -2.23
CA LYS A 69 -0.68 14.97 -3.05
C LYS A 69 -1.14 16.23 -2.30
N SER A 70 -0.17 17.06 -1.89
CA SER A 70 -0.40 18.37 -1.28
C SER A 70 -1.07 19.33 -2.26
#